data_AF-A0A7L8GC12-F1
#
_entry.id   AF-A0A7L8GC12-F1
#
_cell.length_a   1.000
_cell.length_b   1.000
_cell.length_c   1.000
_cell.angle_alpha   90.00
_cell.angle_beta   90.00
_cell.angle_gamma   90.00
#
_symmetry.space_group_name_H-M   'P 1'
#
loop_
_entity.id
_entity.type
_entity.pdbx_description
1 polymer ?
#
loop_
_entity_poly.entity_id
_entity_poly.type
_entity_poly.pdbx_seq_one_letter_code
_entity_poly.pdbx_strand_id
1 'polypeptide(L)' 'TVQHPAAKTMIEVSRTQDEEVGDGTTSVIILAGEIMAVAHQFLEQQMHPTVIISAY' A
#
# COMPACT_ATOMS: atom_id res chain seq x y z
N THR A 1 -19.22 5.94 6.55
CA THR A 1 -17.79 6.25 6.79
C THR A 1 -17.01 4.95 6.84
N VAL A 2 -15.91 4.84 6.09
CA VAL A 2 -15.08 3.63 6.04
C VAL A 2 -14.49 3.34 7.43
N GLN A 3 -14.70 2.12 7.94
CA GLN A 3 -14.26 1.75 9.29
C GLN A 3 -12.92 1.00 9.31
N HIS A 4 -12.58 0.29 8.24
CA HIS A 4 -11.39 -0.54 8.19
C HIS A 4 -10.12 0.33 8.23
N PRO A 5 -9.20 0.15 9.20
CA PRO A 5 -8.01 1.00 9.34
C PRO A 5 -7.14 1.03 8.08
N ALA A 6 -6.87 -0.12 7.46
CA ALA A 6 -6.08 -0.16 6.22
C ALA A 6 -6.73 0.62 5.07
N ALA A 7 -8.07 0.60 4.98
CA ALA A 7 -8.77 1.35 3.94
C ALA A 7 -8.70 2.86 4.20
N LYS A 8 -8.67 3.30 5.47
CA LYS A 8 -8.41 4.71 5.81
C LYS A 8 -7.01 5.14 5.37
N THR A 9 -5.99 4.33 5.66
CA THR A 9 -4.62 4.61 5.19
C THR A 9 -4.54 4.70 3.67
N MET A 10 -5.20 3.79 2.95
CA MET A 10 -5.26 3.85 1.48
C MET A 10 -5.94 5.14 0.98
N ILE A 11 -7.05 5.55 1.60
CA ILE A 11 -7.71 6.83 1.27
C ILE A 11 -6.77 8.02 1.50
N GLU A 12 -6.03 8.02 2.61
CA GLU A 12 -5.06 9.08 2.92
C GLU A 12 -3.95 9.15 1.87
N VAL A 13 -3.39 8.00 1.45
CA VAL A 13 -2.37 7.94 0.38
C VAL A 13 -2.91 8.50 -0.93
N SER A 14 -4.11 8.10 -1.35
CA SER A 14 -4.74 8.62 -2.57
C SER A 14 -5.00 10.12 -2.47
N ARG A 15 -5.39 10.64 -1.31
CA ARG A 15 -5.63 12.08 -1.11
C ARG A 15 -4.32 12.85 -1.21
N THR A 16 -3.24 12.38 -0.58
CA THR A 16 -1.92 13.02 -0.69
C THR A 16 -1.45 13.05 -2.16
N GLN A 17 -1.68 11.99 -2.92
CA GLN A 17 -1.34 11.98 -4.36
C GLN A 17 -2.11 13.05 -5.16
N ASP A 18 -3.39 13.25 -4.84
CA ASP A 18 -4.22 14.30 -5.45
C ASP A 18 -3.74 15.71 -5.05
N GLU A 19 -3.41 15.91 -3.78
CA GLU A 19 -2.97 17.20 -3.24
C GLU A 19 -1.60 17.64 -3.79
N GLU A 20 -0.66 16.71 -3.93
CA GLU A 20 0.72 17.03 -4.34
C GLU A 20 0.92 17.05 -5.87
N VAL A 21 0.20 16.19 -6.61
CA VAL A 21 0.42 16.00 -8.06
C VAL A 21 -0.85 16.24 -8.87
N GLY A 22 -2.03 15.94 -8.32
CA GLY A 22 -3.33 16.09 -9.00
C GLY A 22 -3.64 15.00 -10.04
N ASP A 23 -2.83 13.95 -10.12
CA ASP A 23 -3.06 12.77 -10.98
C ASP A 23 -2.44 11.51 -10.34
N GLY A 24 -2.85 10.34 -10.81
CA GLY A 24 -2.32 9.04 -10.36
C GLY A 24 -2.97 8.50 -9.08
N THR A 25 -4.06 9.12 -8.61
CA THR A 25 -4.81 8.69 -7.41
C THR A 25 -5.28 7.24 -7.48
N THR A 26 -5.65 6.76 -8.68
CA THR A 26 -6.00 5.35 -8.89
C THR A 26 -4.77 4.46 -8.99
N SER A 27 -3.74 4.92 -9.71
CA SER A 27 -2.50 4.18 -9.93
C SER A 27 -1.77 3.89 -8.63
N VAL A 28 -1.69 4.85 -7.70
CA VAL A 28 -1.02 4.66 -6.41
C VAL A 28 -1.71 3.59 -5.56
N ILE A 29 -3.04 3.49 -5.64
CA ILE A 29 -3.83 2.47 -4.93
C ILE A 29 -3.61 1.08 -5.52
N ILE A 30 -3.62 0.97 -6.85
CA ILE A 30 -3.35 -0.30 -7.53
C ILE A 30 -1.92 -0.77 -7.23
N LEU A 31 -0.94 0.14 -7.29
CA LEU A 31 0.45 -0.16 -6.99
C LEU A 31 0.63 -0.66 -5.55
N ALA A 32 0.06 0.02 -4.57
CA ALA A 32 0.13 -0.40 -3.17
C ALA A 32 -0.51 -1.79 -2.94
N GLY A 33 -1.62 -2.08 -3.62
CA GLY A 33 -2.26 -3.40 -3.59
C GLY A 33 -1.36 -4.50 -4.18
N GLU A 34 -0.71 -4.23 -5.31
CA GLU A 34 0.19 -5.19 -5.96
C GLU A 34 1.44 -5.45 -5.10
N ILE A 35 2.03 -4.42 -4.51
CA ILE A 35 3.17 -4.57 -3.58
C ILE A 35 2.79 -5.46 -2.39
N MET A 36 1.59 -5.29 -1.83
CA MET A 36 1.11 -6.15 -0.74
C MET A 36 0.89 -7.60 -1.18
N ALA A 37 0.37 -7.83 -2.39
CA ALA A 37 0.19 -9.18 -2.95
C ALA A 37 1.54 -9.88 -3.14
N VAL A 38 2.53 -9.16 -3.68
CA VAL A 38 3.91 -9.66 -3.82
C VAL A 38 4.56 -9.88 -2.44
N ALA A 39 4.34 -9.00 -1.47
CA ALA A 39 4.86 -9.15 -0.10
C ALA A 39 4.27 -10.38 0.62
N HIS A 40 3.00 -10.71 0.35
CA HIS A 40 2.29 -11.81 1.00
C HIS A 40 2.98 -13.16 0.82
N GLN A 41 3.52 -13.44 -0.37
CA GLN A 41 4.23 -14.69 -0.65
C GLN A 41 5.47 -14.89 0.25
N PHE A 42 6.15 -13.80 0.62
CA PHE A 42 7.33 -13.86 1.49
C PHE A 42 6.93 -14.05 2.95
N LEU A 43 5.77 -13.53 3.35
CA LEU A 43 5.19 -13.80 4.66
C LEU A 43 4.79 -15.28 4.80
N GLU A 44 4.24 -15.90 3.76
CA GLU A 44 3.94 -17.35 3.74
C GLU A 44 5.22 -18.20 3.88
N GLN A 45 6.35 -17.69 3.38
CA GLN A 45 7.67 -18.29 3.56
C GLN A 45 8.32 -17.99 4.93
N GLN A 46 7.57 -17.42 5.88
CA GLN A 46 8.02 -17.06 7.23
C GLN A 46 9.16 -16.02 7.26
N MET A 47 9.32 -15.22 6.20
CA MET A 47 10.26 -14.11 6.22
C MET A 47 9.77 -13.01 7.16
N HIS A 48 10.66 -12.50 8.02
CA HIS A 48 10.29 -11.45 8.97
C HIS A 48 9.90 -10.16 8.21
N PRO A 49 8.76 -9.51 8.52
CA PRO A 49 8.27 -8.34 7.78
C PRO A 49 9.30 -7.20 7.64
N THR A 50 10.12 -6.96 8.66
CA THR A 50 11.20 -5.96 8.61
C THR A 50 12.19 -6.20 7.47
N VAL A 51 12.49 -7.46 7.14
CA VAL A 51 13.38 -7.81 6.03
C VAL A 51 12.71 -7.49 4.70
N ILE A 52 11.44 -7.85 4.54
CA ILE A 52 10.64 -7.55 3.34
C ILE A 52 10.58 -6.04 3.12
N ILE A 53 10.28 -5.26 4.17
CA ILE A 53 10.19 -3.80 4.11
C ILE A 53 11.54 -3.19 3.73
N SER A 54 12.66 -3.69 4.27
CA SER A 54 13.99 -3.16 3.96
C SER A 54 14.47 -3.42 2.53
N ALA A 55 13.80 -4.29 1.79
CA ALA A 55 14.15 -4.66 0.41
C ALA A 55 13.48 -3.78 -0.67
N TYR A 56 12.54 -2.92 -0.27
CA TYR A 56 11.87 -1.92 -1.14
C TYR A 56 12.35 -0.50 -0.80
#